data_AF-B6W1B6-F1
#
_entry.id   AF-B6W1B6-F1
#
_cell.length_a   1.000
_cell.length_b   1.000
_cell.length_c   1.000
_cell.angle_alpha   90.00
_cell.angle_beta   90.00
_cell.angle_gamma   90.00
#
_symmetry.space_group_name_H-M   'P 1'
#
loop_
_entity.id
_entity.type
_entity.pdbx_description
1 polymer ?
#
loop_
_entity_poly.entity_id
_entity_poly.type
_entity_poly.pdbx_seq_one_letter_code
_entity_poly.pdbx_strand_id
1 'polypeptide(L)'
;MFDFFSGGVFIYKNTRSDSLHIYYIVSSCDCLETRCSKYHAAPGDTLQLKVFFQSDSIGVFVRELYIYGNFPSLPLSLTVEGDCI
;
A
#
# COMPACT_ATOMS: atom_id res chain seq x y z
N MET A 1 25.69 0.40 -2.38
CA MET A 1 24.55 0.73 -3.25
C MET A 1 23.46 1.21 -2.31
N PHE A 2 23.28 2.51 -2.21
CA PHE A 2 22.31 3.12 -1.28
C PHE A 2 21.06 3.42 -2.10
N ASP A 3 20.02 2.62 -1.92
CA ASP A 3 18.76 2.84 -2.62
C ASP A 3 18.01 3.99 -1.93
N PHE A 4 17.86 5.11 -2.63
CA PHE A 4 17.01 6.22 -2.21
C PHE A 4 15.54 5.85 -2.45
N PHE A 5 14.98 5.00 -1.60
CA PHE A 5 13.53 4.78 -1.60
C PHE A 5 12.87 5.88 -0.77
N SER A 6 12.06 6.73 -1.39
CA SER A 6 11.03 7.48 -0.66
C SER A 6 9.86 6.52 -0.42
N GLY A 7 9.31 6.52 0.80
CA GLY A 7 8.31 5.51 1.14
C GLY A 7 7.53 5.83 2.40
N GLY A 8 6.37 5.20 2.50
CA GLY A 8 5.44 5.35 3.62
C GLY A 8 5.05 4.01 4.23
N VAL A 9 4.64 4.02 5.49
CA VAL A 9 4.07 2.84 6.16
C VAL A 9 2.63 3.15 6.52
N PHE A 10 1.70 2.38 5.94
CA PHE A 10 0.29 2.43 6.24
C PHE A 10 -0.05 1.31 7.22
N ILE A 11 -0.67 1.67 8.35
CA ILE A 11 -1.10 0.72 9.38
C ILE A 11 -2.60 0.53 9.25
N TYR A 12 -3.03 -0.67 8.87
CA TYR A 12 -4.45 -1.01 8.82
C TYR A 12 -4.82 -1.82 10.05
N LYS A 13 -5.74 -1.30 10.86
CA LYS A 13 -6.30 -2.00 12.02
C LYS A 13 -7.58 -2.71 11.64
N ASN A 14 -7.68 -4.00 11.92
CA ASN A 14 -8.93 -4.72 11.77
C ASN A 14 -9.86 -4.39 12.95
N THR A 15 -10.85 -3.54 12.70
CA THR A 15 -11.86 -3.15 13.69
C THR A 15 -13.11 -4.04 13.68
N ARG A 16 -13.18 -5.03 12.78
CA ARG A 16 -14.32 -5.94 12.64
C ARG A 16 -14.15 -7.18 13.52
N SER A 17 -15.25 -7.91 13.72
CA SER A 17 -15.27 -9.19 14.44
C SER A 17 -14.71 -10.36 13.65
N ASP A 18 -14.62 -10.24 12.33
CA ASP A 18 -14.07 -11.26 11.44
C ASP A 18 -12.63 -10.95 11.05
N SER A 19 -11.87 -11.98 10.66
CA SER A 19 -10.50 -11.83 10.16
C SER A 19 -10.47 -11.00 8.87
N LEU A 20 -9.52 -10.06 8.79
CA LEU A 20 -9.22 -9.29 7.58
C LEU A 20 -8.20 -10.06 6.73
N HIS A 21 -8.47 -10.20 5.44
CA HIS A 21 -7.60 -10.88 4.48
C HIS A 21 -7.32 -9.96 3.29
N ILE A 22 -6.04 -9.77 2.98
CA ILE A 22 -5.56 -9.17 1.74
C ILE A 22 -5.21 -10.32 0.80
N TYR A 23 -5.79 -10.32 -0.40
CA TYR A 23 -5.56 -11.34 -1.42
C TYR A 23 -4.39 -10.97 -2.32
N TYR A 24 -4.42 -9.76 -2.87
CA TYR A 24 -3.36 -9.23 -3.71
C TYR A 24 -3.46 -7.71 -3.80
N ILE A 25 -2.37 -7.09 -4.26
CA ILE A 25 -2.25 -5.64 -4.44
C ILE A 25 -1.83 -5.39 -5.88
N VAL A 26 -2.51 -4.47 -6.55
CA VAL A 26 -2.20 -4.05 -7.91
C VAL A 26 -1.75 -2.61 -7.87
N SER A 27 -0.63 -2.33 -8.54
CA SER A 27 -0.10 -0.98 -8.67
C SER A 27 -0.39 -0.42 -10.07
N SER A 28 -0.64 0.88 -10.16
CA SER A 28 -0.79 1.57 -11.45
C SER A 28 0.53 1.73 -12.22
N CYS A 29 1.67 1.54 -11.57
CA CYS A 29 3.01 1.60 -12.17
C CYS A 29 3.99 0.61 -11.52
N ASP A 30 5.04 0.27 -12.24
CA ASP A 30 6.19 -0.47 -11.70
C ASP A 30 7.09 0.40 -10.80
N CYS A 31 6.87 1.72 -10.79
CA CYS A 31 7.54 2.70 -9.94
C CYS A 31 7.16 2.64 -8.46
N LEU A 32 6.17 1.80 -8.12
CA LEU A 32 5.69 1.56 -6.76
C LEU A 32 5.90 0.09 -6.39
N GLU A 33 6.69 -0.14 -5.35
CA GLU A 33 6.85 -1.46 -4.73
C GLU A 33 6.07 -1.50 -3.42
N THR A 34 5.34 -2.59 -3.16
CA THR A 34 4.62 -2.78 -1.90
C THR A 34 5.11 -4.00 -1.14
N ARG A 35 5.22 -3.87 0.19
CA ARG A 35 5.56 -4.97 1.09
C ARG A 35 4.61 -5.01 2.27
N CYS A 36 3.85 -6.10 2.39
CA CYS A 36 2.99 -6.36 3.53
C CYS A 36 3.77 -7.08 4.64
N SER A 37 3.57 -6.68 5.91
CA SER A 37 4.09 -7.44 7.05
C SER A 37 3.37 -8.78 7.22
N LYS A 38 2.08 -8.82 6.87
CA LYS A 38 1.22 -10.01 6.84
C LYS A 38 0.01 -9.74 5.94
N TYR A 39 -0.57 -10.81 5.40
CA TYR A 39 -1.75 -10.77 4.54
C TYR A 39 -3.06 -11.05 5.30
N HIS A 40 -2.98 -11.33 6.59
CA HIS A 40 -4.12 -11.58 7.46
C HIS A 40 -4.01 -10.80 8.77
N ALA A 41 -5.13 -10.33 9.31
CA ALA A 41 -5.19 -9.69 10.62
C ALA A 41 -6.46 -10.15 11.38
N ALA A 42 -6.26 -10.74 12.55
CA ALA A 42 -7.34 -11.09 13.46
C ALA A 42 -8.12 -9.84 13.93
N PRO A 43 -9.29 -9.99 14.56
CA PRO A 43 -10.00 -8.87 15.17
C PRO A 43 -9.12 -8.11 16.18
N GLY A 44 -9.06 -6.79 16.06
CA GLY A 44 -8.24 -5.91 16.91
C GLY A 44 -6.77 -5.78 16.48
N ASP A 45 -6.30 -6.69 15.63
CA ASP A 45 -4.91 -6.76 15.15
C ASP A 45 -4.63 -5.74 14.05
N THR A 46 -3.36 -5.43 13.83
CA THR A 46 -2.91 -4.50 12.77
C THR A 46 -2.03 -5.19 11.74
N LEU A 47 -2.16 -4.82 10.46
CA LEU A 47 -1.21 -5.13 9.40
C LEU A 47 -0.49 -3.85 8.93
N GLN A 48 0.76 -3.99 8.49
CA GLN A 48 1.54 -2.89 7.94
C GLN A 48 1.74 -3.09 6.44
N LEU A 49 1.39 -2.09 5.66
CA LEU A 49 1.70 -1.98 4.24
C LEU A 49 2.80 -0.94 4.07
N LYS A 50 3.99 -1.39 3.72
CA LYS A 50 5.08 -0.51 3.32
C LYS A 50 4.96 -0.25 1.82
N VAL A 51 5.00 1.02 1.45
CA VAL A 51 4.99 1.46 0.06
C VAL A 51 6.30 2.16 -0.20
N PHE A 52 7.00 1.73 -1.23
CA PHE A 52 8.24 2.32 -1.71
C PHE A 52 7.97 2.90 -3.09
N PHE A 53 8.41 4.13 -3.29
CA PHE A 53 8.36 4.81 -4.57
C PHE A 53 9.79 4.96 -5.09
N GLN A 54 9.97 4.54 -6.34
CA GLN A 54 11.19 4.75 -7.09
C GLN A 54 10.85 5.66 -8.26
N SER A 55 11.35 6.90 -8.20
CA SER A 55 11.06 7.86 -9.25
C SER A 55 11.74 7.45 -10.57
N ASP A 56 10.99 7.52 -11.65
CA ASP A 56 11.47 7.36 -13.03
C ASP A 56 11.65 8.71 -13.74
N SER A 57 11.12 9.79 -13.15
CA SER A 57 11.03 11.12 -13.76
C SER A 57 11.01 12.24 -12.70
N ILE A 58 11.45 13.44 -13.10
CA ILE A 58 11.38 14.64 -12.27
C ILE A 58 9.99 15.28 -12.44
N GLY A 59 9.45 15.82 -11.34
CA GLY A 59 8.17 16.53 -11.29
C GLY A 59 7.12 15.85 -10.42
N VAL A 60 5.91 16.41 -10.47
CA VAL A 60 4.75 15.94 -9.72
C VAL A 60 4.25 14.61 -10.28
N PHE A 61 4.00 13.65 -9.40
CA PHE A 61 3.40 12.38 -9.75
C PHE A 61 2.18 12.10 -8.88
N VAL A 62 1.22 11.41 -9.50
CA VAL A 62 0.07 10.79 -8.84
C VAL A 62 0.03 9.35 -9.30
N ARG A 63 -0.03 8.42 -8.35
CA ARG A 63 -0.06 6.97 -8.60
C ARG A 63 -1.10 6.32 -7.69
N GLU A 64 -1.63 5.19 -8.14
CA GLU A 64 -2.71 4.50 -7.43
C GLU A 64 -2.30 3.07 -7.09
N LEU A 65 -2.67 2.65 -5.89
CA LEU A 65 -2.55 1.28 -5.39
C LEU A 65 -3.95 0.75 -5.08
N TYR A 66 -4.25 -0.41 -5.64
CA TYR A 66 -5.53 -1.10 -5.47
C TYR A 66 -5.32 -2.35 -4.62
N ILE A 67 -5.93 -2.37 -3.44
CA ILE A 67 -5.81 -3.46 -2.48
C ILE A 67 -7.09 -4.29 -2.54
N TYR A 68 -6.94 -5.57 -2.89
CA TYR A 68 -8.04 -6.52 -2.97
C TYR A 68 -8.02 -7.44 -1.75
N GLY A 69 -9.20 -7.66 -1.16
CA GLY A 69 -9.34 -8.42 0.07
C GLY A 69 -10.81 -8.66 0.42
N ASN A 70 -11.10 -9.02 1.66
CA ASN A 70 -12.48 -9.08 2.16
C ASN A 70 -12.95 -7.75 2.76
N PHE A 71 -12.61 -6.64 2.10
CA PHE A 71 -13.07 -5.29 2.49
C PHE A 71 -14.56 -5.10 2.15
N PRO A 72 -15.29 -4.25 2.90
CA PRO A 72 -16.71 -4.00 2.62
C PRO A 72 -16.92 -3.25 1.28
N SER A 73 -15.93 -2.45 0.87
CA SER A 73 -15.86 -1.78 -0.43
C SER A 73 -14.59 -2.22 -1.14
N LEU A 74 -14.72 -2.68 -2.39
CA LEU A 74 -13.60 -3.19 -3.19
C LEU A 74 -13.49 -2.51 -4.56
N PRO A 75 -12.25 -2.30 -5.06
CA PRO A 75 -11.00 -2.37 -4.32
C PRO A 75 -10.88 -1.25 -3.28
N LEU A 76 -10.00 -1.43 -2.29
CA LEU A 76 -9.56 -0.32 -1.46
C LEU A 76 -8.46 0.44 -2.23
N SER A 77 -8.75 1.66 -2.67
CA SER A 77 -7.81 2.50 -3.41
C SER A 77 -6.99 3.37 -2.46
N LEU A 78 -5.69 3.43 -2.70
CA LEU A 78 -4.75 4.33 -2.06
C LEU A 78 -4.07 5.18 -3.13
N THR A 79 -4.18 6.50 -3.02
CA THR A 79 -3.49 7.44 -3.91
C THR A 79 -2.19 7.89 -3.25
N VAL A 80 -1.10 7.78 -4.00
CA VAL A 80 0.25 8.22 -3.60
C VAL A 80 0.62 9.40 -4.49
N GLU A 81 0.83 10.55 -3.87
CA GLU A 81 1.18 11.80 -4.55
C GLU A 81 2.51 12.30 -4.01
N GLY A 82 3.29 12.95 -4.86
CA GLY A 82 4.55 13.56 -4.47
C GLY A 82 5.12 14.45 -5.58
N ASP A 83 6.18 15.17 -5.23
CA ASP A 83 6.93 16.01 -6.15
C ASP A 83 8.40 15.58 -6.10
N CYS A 84 8.91 15.08 -7.22
CA CYS A 84 10.31 14.70 -7.36
C CYS A 84 11.10 15.92 -7.85
N ILE A 85 11.94 16.48 -6.99
CA ILE A 85 12.78 17.65 -7.29
C ILE A 85 14.24 17.29 -7.54
#